data_AF-A0A522QD28-F1
#
_entry.id   AF-A0A522QD28-F1
#
_cell.length_a   1.000
_cell.length_b   1.000
_cell.length_c   1.000
_cell.angle_alpha   90.00
_cell.angle_beta   90.00
_cell.angle_gamma   90.00
#
_symmetry.space_group_name_H-M   'P 1'
#
loop_
_entity.id
_entity.type
_entity.pdbx_description
1 polymer ?
#
loop_
_entity_poly.entity_id
_entity_poly.type
_entity_poly.pdbx_seq_one_letter_code
_entity_poly.pdbx_strand_id
1 'polypeptide(L)'
;MQQLLDRVASLTPLAVEFGVNAAIALAILVVGWVASDLAGRAVRKAAAHSSRIDPTVVPMAHSIAVWSVRVFVLVAVLARFGVQTASIIAVLGAAGLA
;
A
#
# COMPACT_ATOMS: atom_id res chain seq x y z
N MET A 1 11.92 18.98 39.43
CA MET A 1 10.98 17.85 39.33
C MET A 1 9.77 18.16 38.44
N GLN A 2 9.10 19.32 38.58
CA GLN A 2 7.93 19.71 37.76
C GLN A 2 8.22 19.78 36.24
N GLN A 3 9.37 20.33 35.82
CA GLN A 3 9.79 20.31 34.41
C GLN A 3 9.97 18.89 33.81
N LEU A 4 10.30 17.88 34.63
CA LEU A 4 10.43 16.50 34.14
C LEU A 4 9.05 15.87 33.95
N LEU A 5 8.08 16.21 34.79
CA LEU A 5 6.69 15.77 34.62
C LEU A 5 6.05 16.35 33.36
N ASP A 6 6.33 17.62 33.04
CA ASP A 6 5.84 18.27 31.80
C ASP A 6 6.50 17.68 30.53
N ARG A 7 7.77 17.29 30.60
CA ARG A 7 8.48 16.60 29.51
C ARG A 7 7.93 15.19 29.27
N VAL A 8 7.57 14.47 30.32
CA VAL A 8 7.00 13.12 30.20
C VAL A 8 5.54 13.19 29.74
N ALA A 9 4.75 14.15 30.25
CA ALA A 9 3.37 14.38 29.83
C ALA A 9 3.28 14.75 28.33
N SER A 10 4.23 15.52 27.81
CA SER A 10 4.26 15.92 26.39
C SER A 10 4.70 14.80 25.42
N LEU A 11 5.30 13.72 25.89
CA LEU A 11 5.67 12.55 25.06
C LEU A 11 4.52 11.54 24.91
N THR A 12 3.59 11.51 25.88
CA THR A 12 2.42 10.61 25.83
C THR A 12 1.50 10.82 24.61
N PRO A 13 1.14 12.05 24.18
CA PRO A 13 0.30 12.23 23.00
C PRO A 13 1.00 11.75 21.72
N LEU A 14 2.32 11.98 21.62
CA LEU A 14 3.12 11.54 20.49
C LEU A 14 3.12 10.00 20.38
N ALA A 15 3.33 9.30 21.50
CA ALA A 15 3.33 7.83 21.53
C ALA A 15 1.98 7.23 21.13
N VAL A 16 0.86 7.83 21.57
CA VAL A 16 -0.49 7.40 21.20
C VAL A 16 -0.74 7.64 19.71
N GLU A 17 -0.36 8.80 19.17
CA GLU A 17 -0.53 9.13 17.76
C GLU A 17 0.27 8.18 16.84
N PHE A 18 1.52 7.88 17.19
CA PHE A 18 2.33 6.88 16.47
C PHE A 18 1.70 5.48 16.55
N GLY A 19 1.20 5.08 17.72
CA GLY A 19 0.53 3.78 17.89
C GLY A 19 -0.74 3.65 17.04
N VAL A 20 -1.57 4.69 17.00
CA VAL A 20 -2.79 4.73 16.18
C VAL A 20 -2.44 4.72 14.69
N ASN A 21 -1.48 5.54 14.25
CA ASN A 21 -1.04 5.56 12.85
C ASN A 21 -0.44 4.21 12.42
N ALA A 22 0.34 3.56 13.28
CA ALA A 22 0.87 2.22 13.02
C ALA A 22 -0.25 1.16 12.92
N ALA A 23 -1.25 1.21 13.79
CA ALA A 23 -2.40 0.31 13.72
C ALA A 23 -3.21 0.50 12.43
N ILE A 24 -3.46 1.77 12.04
CA ILE A 24 -4.13 2.09 10.78
C ILE A 24 -3.30 1.64 9.57
N ALA A 25 -2.00 1.89 9.58
CA ALA A 25 -1.10 1.46 8.52
C ALA A 25 -1.09 -0.07 8.37
N LEU A 26 -1.06 -0.81 9.49
CA LEU A 26 -1.14 -2.26 9.49
C LEU A 26 -2.49 -2.74 8.93
N ALA A 27 -3.60 -2.11 9.32
CA ALA A 27 -4.92 -2.43 8.78
C ALA A 27 -4.98 -2.21 7.26
N ILE A 28 -4.46 -1.09 6.76
CA ILE A 28 -4.36 -0.79 5.32
C ILE A 28 -3.51 -1.85 4.62
N LEU A 29 -2.37 -2.24 5.21
CA LEU A 29 -1.48 -3.24 4.63
C LEU A 29 -2.18 -4.59 4.48
N VAL A 30 -2.88 -5.05 5.52
CA VAL A 30 -3.61 -6.32 5.50
C VAL A 30 -4.74 -6.29 4.46
N VAL A 31 -5.58 -5.25 4.48
CA VAL A 31 -6.68 -5.09 3.52
C VAL A 31 -6.15 -4.99 2.09
N GLY A 32 -5.06 -4.24 1.91
CA GLY A 32 -4.39 -4.06 0.63
C GLY A 32 -3.82 -5.36 0.07
N TRP A 33 -3.28 -6.21 0.93
CA TRP A 33 -2.76 -7.53 0.52
C TRP A 33 -3.89 -8.41 -0.01
N VAL A 34 -5.00 -8.49 0.74
CA VAL A 34 -6.20 -9.23 0.33
C VAL A 34 -6.77 -8.67 -0.98
N ALA A 35 -6.83 -7.35 -1.12
CA ALA A 35 -7.27 -6.70 -2.35
C ALA A 35 -6.35 -7.04 -3.54
N SER A 36 -5.03 -7.11 -3.31
CA SER A 36 -4.06 -7.46 -4.37
C SER A 36 -4.25 -8.90 -4.85
N ASP A 37 -4.48 -9.84 -3.93
CA ASP A 37 -4.76 -11.23 -4.26
C ASP A 37 -6.09 -11.37 -4.99
N LEU A 38 -7.11 -10.60 -4.59
CA LEU A 38 -8.40 -10.57 -5.27
C LEU A 38 -8.27 -10.05 -6.70
N ALA A 39 -7.49 -8.98 -6.91
CA ALA A 39 -7.20 -8.45 -8.24
C ALA A 39 -6.51 -9.50 -9.13
N GLY A 40 -5.49 -10.19 -8.62
CA GLY A 40 -4.83 -11.29 -9.34
C GLY A 40 -5.79 -12.42 -9.71
N ARG A 41 -6.66 -12.82 -8.77
CA ARG A 41 -7.70 -13.84 -9.05
C ARG A 41 -8.70 -13.36 -10.10
N ALA A 42 -9.10 -12.10 -10.07
CA ALA A 42 -10.01 -11.52 -11.05
C ALA A 42 -9.40 -11.57 -12.46
N VAL A 43 -8.12 -11.25 -12.60
CA VAL A 43 -7.40 -11.37 -13.89
C VAL A 43 -7.40 -12.82 -14.39
N ARG A 44 -7.07 -13.79 -13.53
CA ARG A 44 -7.07 -15.21 -13.91
C ARG A 44 -8.48 -15.70 -14.28
N LYS A 45 -9.50 -15.28 -13.55
CA LYS A 45 -10.91 -15.63 -13.82
C LYS A 45 -11.39 -15.04 -15.15
N ALA A 46 -11.05 -13.78 -15.41
CA ALA A 46 -11.37 -13.11 -16.67
C ALA A 46 -10.67 -13.79 -17.86
N ALA A 47 -9.40 -14.16 -17.70
CA ALA A 47 -8.65 -14.94 -18.68
C ALA A 47 -9.29 -16.30 -18.96
N ALA A 48 -9.71 -17.02 -17.91
CA ALA A 48 -10.35 -18.34 -18.05
C ALA A 48 -11.71 -18.29 -18.77
N HIS A 49 -12.43 -17.16 -18.71
CA HIS A 49 -13.71 -16.98 -19.40
C HIS A 49 -13.58 -16.57 -20.86
N SER A 50 -12.40 -16.16 -21.31
CA SER A 50 -12.18 -15.68 -22.68
C SER A 50 -11.22 -16.59 -23.43
N SER A 51 -11.74 -17.31 -24.41
CA SER A 51 -10.93 -18.15 -25.31
C SER A 51 -10.00 -17.37 -26.23
N ARG A 52 -10.09 -16.03 -26.24
CA ARG A 52 -9.23 -15.14 -27.04
C ARG A 52 -8.00 -14.62 -26.30
N ILE A 53 -7.89 -14.89 -24.99
CA ILE A 53 -6.75 -14.42 -24.19
C ILE A 53 -5.61 -15.42 -24.32
N ASP A 54 -4.46 -14.95 -24.81
CA ASP A 54 -3.26 -15.78 -24.95
C ASP A 54 -2.74 -16.21 -23.55
N PRO A 55 -2.45 -17.50 -23.33
CA PRO A 55 -1.92 -18.00 -22.06
C PRO A 55 -0.65 -17.26 -21.58
N THR A 56 0.13 -16.69 -22.50
CA THR A 56 1.38 -15.97 -22.19
C THR A 56 1.15 -14.58 -21.59
N VAL A 57 0.04 -13.91 -21.90
CA VAL A 57 -0.26 -12.57 -21.35
C VAL A 57 -0.88 -12.63 -19.96
N VAL A 58 -1.50 -13.75 -19.60
CA VAL A 58 -2.14 -13.96 -18.29
C VAL A 58 -1.17 -13.74 -17.11
N PRO A 59 0.03 -14.34 -17.06
CA PRO A 59 0.97 -14.12 -15.96
C PRO A 59 1.48 -12.67 -15.90
N MET A 60 1.65 -12.00 -17.04
CA MET A 60 2.06 -10.60 -17.10
C MET A 60 0.96 -9.69 -16.54
N ALA A 61 -0.27 -9.82 -17.04
CA ALA A 61 -1.42 -9.05 -16.57
C ALA A 61 -1.71 -9.29 -15.08
N HIS A 62 -1.58 -10.53 -14.61
CA HIS A 62 -1.71 -10.88 -13.20
C HIS A 62 -0.67 -10.14 -12.35
N SER A 63 0.60 -10.19 -12.77
CA SER A 63 1.68 -9.55 -12.04
C SER A 63 1.52 -8.04 -12.00
N ILE A 64 1.13 -7.42 -13.11
CA ILE A 64 0.81 -5.98 -13.17
C ILE A 64 -0.33 -5.64 -12.22
N ALA A 65 -1.46 -6.34 -12.29
CA ALA A 65 -2.62 -6.06 -11.43
C ALA A 65 -2.29 -6.17 -9.93
N VAL A 66 -1.58 -7.23 -9.54
CA VAL A 66 -1.17 -7.44 -8.15
C VAL A 66 -0.19 -6.35 -7.69
N TRP A 67 0.84 -6.07 -8.50
CA TRP A 67 1.86 -5.09 -8.13
C TRP A 67 1.35 -3.65 -8.14
N SER A 68 0.46 -3.28 -9.07
CA SER A 68 -0.18 -1.97 -9.05
C SER A 68 -0.88 -1.73 -7.73
N VAL A 69 -1.72 -2.68 -7.27
CA VAL A 69 -2.42 -2.56 -5.98
C VAL A 69 -1.42 -2.48 -4.82
N ARG A 70 -0.41 -3.37 -4.78
CA ARG A 70 0.60 -3.37 -3.71
C ARG A 70 1.39 -2.07 -3.63
N VAL A 71 1.76 -1.50 -4.77
CA VAL A 71 2.46 -0.20 -4.82
C VAL A 71 1.60 0.90 -4.20
N PHE A 72 0.32 1.01 -4.55
CA PHE A 72 -0.60 1.98 -3.94
C PHE A 72 -0.75 1.76 -2.42
N VAL A 73 -0.85 0.51 -1.99
CA VAL A 73 -0.94 0.16 -0.56
C VAL A 73 0.32 0.58 0.20
N LEU A 74 1.50 0.32 -0.36
CA LEU A 74 2.77 0.74 0.26
C LEU A 74 2.88 2.26 0.35
N VAL A 75 2.48 2.98 -0.70
CA VAL A 75 2.43 4.45 -0.69
C VAL A 75 1.47 4.97 0.39
N ALA A 76 0.28 4.36 0.54
CA ALA A 76 -0.68 4.73 1.57
C ALA A 76 -0.16 4.47 3.00
N VAL A 77 0.55 3.36 3.20
CA VAL A 77 1.23 3.04 4.46
C VAL A 77 2.31 4.07 4.78
N LEU A 78 3.17 4.41 3.81
CA LEU A 78 4.21 5.43 3.99
C LEU A 78 3.62 6.81 4.31
N ALA A 79 2.50 7.18 3.67
CA ALA A 79 1.79 8.42 3.96
C ALA A 79 1.29 8.49 5.41
N ARG A 80 0.91 7.35 6.02
CA ARG A 80 0.52 7.30 7.45
C ARG A 80 1.68 7.55 8.41
N PHE A 81 2.91 7.27 7.99
CA PHE A 81 4.12 7.59 8.76
C PHE A 81 4.64 9.01 8.48
N GLY A 82 3.91 9.84 7.73
CA GLY A 82 4.34 11.20 7.40
C GLY A 82 5.48 11.25 6.37
N VAL A 83 5.76 10.15 5.68
CA VAL A 83 6.77 10.11 4.62
C VAL A 83 6.24 10.83 3.39
N GLN A 84 7.06 11.70 2.81
CA GLN A 84 6.70 12.45 1.61
C GLN A 84 6.82 11.56 0.37
N THR A 85 5.69 11.04 -0.11
CA THR A 85 5.62 10.06 -1.20
C THR A 85 5.57 10.68 -2.60
N ALA A 86 5.64 12.01 -2.72
CA ALA A 86 5.53 12.71 -4.00
C ALA A 86 6.60 12.30 -5.02
N SER A 87 7.85 12.14 -4.57
CA SER A 87 8.96 11.68 -5.43
C SER A 87 8.74 10.23 -5.91
N ILE A 88 8.23 9.36 -5.05
CA ILE A 88 7.90 7.98 -5.37
C ILE A 88 6.80 7.95 -6.42
N ILE A 89 5.72 8.72 -6.23
CA ILE A 89 4.61 8.81 -7.19
C ILE A 89 5.09 9.34 -8.54
N ALA A 90 5.99 10.34 -8.56
CA ALA A 90 6.55 10.86 -9.80
C ALA A 90 7.35 9.81 -10.59
N VAL A 91 8.22 9.04 -9.92
CA VAL A 91 9.00 7.97 -10.57
C VAL A 91 8.10 6.85 -11.05
N LEU A 92 7.10 6.44 -10.24
CA LEU A 92 6.11 5.44 -10.64
C LEU A 92 5.29 5.90 -11.85
N GLY A 93 4.91 7.18 -11.90
CA GLY A 93 4.22 7.78 -13.04
C GLY A 93 5.08 7.77 -14.31
N ALA A 94 6.36 8.11 -14.20
CA ALA A 94 7.29 8.04 -15.33
C ALA A 94 7.52 6.59 -15.81
N ALA A 95 7.66 5.64 -14.89
CA ALA A 95 7.83 4.23 -15.20
C ALA A 95 6.61 3.61 -15.91
N GLY A 96 5.39 4.12 -15.63
CA GLY A 96 4.18 3.67 -16.32
C GLY A 96 3.95 4.29 -17.69
N LEU A 97 4.64 5.39 -18.03
CA LEU A 97 4.53 6.07 -19.33
C LEU A 97 5.53 5.54 -20.38
N ALA A 98 6.68 5.05 -19.93
CA ALA A 98 7.72 4.46 -20.77
C ALA A 98 7.28 3.11 -21.37
#